data_AF-A0A953SHP6-F1
#
_entry.id   AF-A0A953SHP6-F1
#
_cell.length_a   1.000
_cell.length_b   1.000
_cell.length_c   1.000
_cell.angle_alpha   90.00
_cell.angle_beta   90.00
_cell.angle_gamma   90.00
#
_symmetry.space_group_name_H-M   'P 1'
#
loop_
_entity.id
_entity.type
_entity.pdbx_description
1 polymer ?
#
loop_
_entity_poly.entity_id
_entity_poly.type
_entity_poly.pdbx_seq_one_letter_code
_entity_poly.pdbx_strand_id
1 'polypeptide(L)'
;VMNLYELHEKMTGHLFPAYSSTDERFLALALCGEVGELANMIKKRRRDGADLSEEIRDEIADIRVYLELLAKCFDIEGHKLDERVVKKLAEVTEKHKERLRNA
;
A
#
# COMPACT_ATOMS: atom_id res chain seq x y z
N VAL A 1 11.80 -21.22 -0.26
CA VAL A 1 11.95 -19.76 -0.50
C VAL A 1 10.77 -19.09 0.14
N MET A 2 11.00 -18.06 0.94
CA MET A 2 9.95 -17.33 1.65
C MET A 2 9.22 -16.40 0.68
N ASN A 3 7.89 -16.40 0.68
CA ASN A 3 7.10 -15.46 -0.13
C ASN A 3 7.05 -14.07 0.54
N LEU A 4 6.58 -13.05 -0.18
CA LEU A 4 6.56 -11.68 0.33
C LEU A 4 5.73 -11.53 1.61
N TYR A 5 4.59 -12.20 1.69
CA TYR A 5 3.74 -12.18 2.89
C TYR A 5 4.44 -12.80 4.10
N GLU A 6 5.07 -13.96 3.91
CA GLU A 6 5.85 -14.64 4.95
C GLU A 6 7.04 -13.78 5.41
N LEU A 7 7.70 -13.06 4.49
CA LEU A 7 8.77 -12.13 4.82
C LEU A 7 8.24 -10.93 5.62
N HIS A 8 7.14 -10.34 5.19
CA HIS A 8 6.48 -9.25 5.90
C HIS A 8 6.11 -9.67 7.31
N GLU A 9 5.39 -10.79 7.46
CA GLU A 9 5.00 -11.33 8.77
C GLU A 9 6.20 -11.61 9.68
N LYS A 10 7.25 -12.23 9.13
CA LYS A 10 8.48 -12.47 9.89
C LYS A 10 9.14 -11.18 10.39
N MET A 11 9.12 -10.13 9.58
CA MET A 11 9.79 -8.86 9.89
C MET A 11 8.93 -7.93 10.76
N THR A 12 7.59 -8.03 10.71
CA THR A 12 6.71 -7.06 11.36
C THR A 12 5.82 -7.65 12.45
N GLY A 13 5.63 -8.96 12.53
CA GLY A 13 4.67 -9.60 13.45
C GLY A 13 4.92 -9.30 14.93
N HIS A 14 6.17 -8.98 15.29
CA HIS A 14 6.54 -8.58 16.66
C HIS A 14 6.23 -7.12 17.00
N LEU A 15 5.95 -6.27 16.01
CA LEU A 15 5.69 -4.84 16.20
C LEU A 15 4.24 -4.58 16.66
N PHE A 16 3.30 -5.41 16.21
CA PHE A 16 1.86 -5.25 16.47
C PHE A 16 1.22 -6.58 16.90
N PRO A 17 1.52 -7.09 18.10
CA PRO A 17 1.12 -8.43 18.51
C PRO A 17 -0.39 -8.63 18.70
N ALA A 18 -1.16 -7.54 18.81
CA ALA A 18 -2.58 -7.59 19.13
C ALA A 18 -3.50 -7.09 18.00
N TYR A 19 -2.96 -6.43 16.96
CA TYR A 19 -3.71 -5.76 15.88
C TYR A 19 -5.03 -5.11 16.38
N SER A 20 -4.93 -4.38 17.50
CA SER A 20 -6.03 -3.77 18.22
C SER A 20 -6.54 -2.50 17.54
N SER A 21 -7.65 -1.92 18.01
CA SER A 21 -8.17 -0.63 17.52
C SER A 21 -7.22 0.56 17.74
N THR A 22 -6.25 0.44 18.64
CA THR A 22 -5.16 1.43 18.77
C THR A 22 -4.14 1.28 17.66
N ASP A 23 -3.85 0.04 17.26
CA ASP A 23 -2.92 -0.26 16.18
C ASP A 23 -3.50 0.18 14.83
N GLU A 24 -4.80 -0.02 14.59
CA GLU A 24 -5.50 0.48 13.39
C GLU A 24 -5.30 2.00 13.21
N ARG A 25 -5.53 2.79 14.28
CA ARG A 25 -5.41 4.26 14.23
C ARG A 25 -3.97 4.69 13.97
N PHE A 26 -3.00 4.03 14.61
CA PHE A 26 -1.59 4.30 14.39
C PHE A 26 -1.17 3.98 12.96
N LEU A 27 -1.51 2.79 12.46
CA LEU A 27 -1.17 2.32 11.12
C LEU A 27 -1.82 3.16 10.03
N ALA A 28 -3.06 3.63 10.23
CA ALA A 28 -3.71 4.57 9.32
C ALA A 28 -2.95 5.90 9.23
N LEU A 29 -2.46 6.43 10.34
CA LEU A 29 -1.65 7.65 10.34
C LEU A 29 -0.26 7.43 9.73
N ALA A 30 0.39 6.31 10.02
CA ALA A 30 1.67 5.96 9.42
C ALA A 30 1.57 5.84 7.90
N LEU A 31 0.54 5.14 7.39
CA LEU A 31 0.26 5.06 5.96
C LEU A 31 0.07 6.45 5.31
N CYS A 32 -0.65 7.35 5.99
CA CYS A 32 -0.79 8.74 5.52
C CYS A 32 0.55 9.50 5.50
N GLY A 33 1.45 9.19 6.44
CA GLY A 33 2.82 9.71 6.47
C GLY A 33 3.55 9.39 5.18
N GLU A 34 3.69 8.10 4.86
CA GLU A 34 4.42 7.64 3.66
C GLU A 34 3.79 8.17 2.36
N VAL A 35 2.45 8.24 2.29
CA VAL A 35 1.75 8.87 1.14
C VAL A 35 2.11 10.36 1.02
N GLY A 36 2.25 11.05 2.15
CA GLY A 36 2.69 12.44 2.19
C GLY A 36 4.14 12.63 1.74
N GLU A 37 5.03 11.70 2.10
CA GLU A 37 6.43 11.68 1.68
C GLU A 37 6.56 11.43 0.17
N LEU A 38 5.83 10.44 -0.37
CA LEU A 38 5.71 10.21 -1.81
C LEU A 38 5.27 11.49 -2.55
N ALA A 39 4.21 12.14 -2.07
CA ALA A 39 3.72 13.39 -2.67
C ALA A 39 4.77 14.51 -2.61
N ASN A 40 5.54 14.57 -1.52
CA ASN A 40 6.62 15.53 -1.37
C ASN A 40 7.78 15.27 -2.34
N MET A 41 8.17 14.02 -2.56
CA MET A 41 9.22 13.65 -3.54
C MET A 41 8.81 14.00 -4.96
N ILE A 42 7.57 13.66 -5.37
CA ILE A 42 7.04 14.02 -6.69
C ILE A 42 7.01 15.55 -6.86
N LYS A 43 6.59 16.29 -5.83
CA LYS A 43 6.62 17.76 -5.82
C LYS A 43 8.04 18.32 -5.98
N LYS A 44 9.03 17.79 -5.25
CA LYS A 44 10.44 18.19 -5.37
C LYS A 44 11.00 17.91 -6.77
N ARG A 45 10.77 16.70 -7.30
CA ARG A 45 11.15 16.32 -8.68
C ARG A 45 10.63 17.32 -9.71
N ARG A 46 9.35 17.69 -9.61
CA ARG A 46 8.73 18.70 -10.49
C ARG A 46 9.33 20.09 -10.32
N ARG A 47 9.55 20.53 -9.07
CA ARG A 47 10.02 21.90 -8.76
C ARG A 47 11.49 22.11 -9.12
N ASP A 48 12.32 21.12 -8.80
CA ASP A 48 13.78 21.24 -8.80
C ASP A 48 14.41 20.59 -10.04
N GLY A 49 13.65 19.79 -10.81
CA GLY A 49 14.14 19.08 -12.00
C GLY A 49 15.12 17.94 -11.68
N ALA A 50 15.29 17.60 -10.40
CA ALA A 50 16.17 16.53 -9.93
C ALA A 50 15.56 15.15 -10.19
N ASP A 51 16.41 14.16 -10.47
CA ASP A 51 16.00 12.76 -10.47
C ASP A 51 15.88 12.26 -9.04
N LEU A 52 14.66 11.88 -8.65
CA LEU A 52 14.32 11.32 -7.34
C LEU A 52 13.65 9.95 -7.50
N SER A 53 14.01 9.22 -8.56
CA SER A 53 13.30 8.01 -8.94
C SER A 53 13.49 6.87 -7.95
N GLU A 54 14.62 6.75 -7.26
CA GLU A 54 14.83 5.72 -6.23
C GLU A 54 14.05 6.06 -4.96
N GLU A 55 14.13 7.30 -4.47
CA GLU A 55 13.39 7.75 -3.30
C GLU A 55 11.88 7.55 -3.52
N ILE A 56 11.37 7.90 -4.70
CA ILE A 56 9.95 7.66 -5.04
C ILE A 56 9.59 6.16 -4.99
N ARG A 57 10.50 5.26 -5.40
CA ARG A 57 10.24 3.81 -5.34
C ARG A 57 10.25 3.31 -3.90
N ASP A 58 11.14 3.84 -3.07
CA ASP A 58 11.21 3.51 -1.65
C ASP A 58 9.91 3.90 -0.94
N GLU A 59 9.41 5.12 -1.14
CA GLU A 59 8.13 5.57 -0.58
C GLU A 59 6.94 4.69 -1.03
N ILE A 60 6.95 4.22 -2.29
CA ILE A 60 5.92 3.30 -2.79
C ILE A 60 5.99 1.95 -2.08
N ALA A 61 7.20 1.46 -1.77
CA ALA A 61 7.40 0.22 -1.04
C ALA A 61 6.93 0.38 0.42
N ASP A 62 7.24 1.49 1.08
CA ASP A 62 6.81 1.78 2.45
C ASP A 62 5.28 1.88 2.56
N ILE A 63 4.64 2.51 1.59
CA ILE A 63 3.17 2.50 1.45
C ILE A 63 2.63 1.07 1.36
N ARG A 64 3.26 0.18 0.58
CA ARG A 64 2.83 -1.23 0.49
C ARG A 64 2.98 -1.95 1.84
N VAL A 65 4.06 -1.71 2.57
CA VAL A 65 4.31 -2.33 3.89
C VAL A 65 3.24 -1.91 4.89
N TYR A 66 2.93 -0.62 4.99
CA TYR A 66 1.92 -0.11 5.92
C TYR A 66 0.49 -0.46 5.48
N LEU A 67 0.22 -0.53 4.18
CA LEU A 67 -1.07 -1.01 3.67
C LEU A 67 -1.32 -2.46 4.08
N GLU A 68 -0.31 -3.33 3.98
CA GLU A 68 -0.41 -4.73 4.40
C GLU A 68 -0.64 -4.83 5.92
N LEU A 69 0.08 -4.04 6.73
CA LEU A 69 -0.14 -3.99 8.18
C LEU A 69 -1.56 -3.54 8.55
N LEU A 70 -2.05 -2.47 7.92
CA LEU A 70 -3.40 -1.98 8.16
C LEU A 70 -4.46 -2.99 7.70
N ALA A 71 -4.23 -3.70 6.59
CA ALA A 71 -5.13 -4.73 6.09
C ALA A 71 -5.29 -5.92 7.07
N LYS A 72 -4.24 -6.27 7.82
CA LYS A 72 -4.29 -7.29 8.90
C LYS A 72 -5.24 -6.91 10.03
N CYS A 73 -5.36 -5.62 10.38
CA CYS A 73 -6.36 -5.15 11.34
C CYS A 73 -7.81 -5.46 10.94
N PHE A 74 -8.05 -5.83 9.67
CA PHE A 74 -9.35 -6.20 9.14
C PHE A 74 -9.41 -7.64 8.60
N ASP A 75 -8.49 -8.51 9.03
CA ASP A 75 -8.39 -9.93 8.62
C ASP A 75 -8.10 -10.14 7.12
N ILE A 76 -7.55 -9.13 6.43
CA ILE A 76 -7.24 -9.14 4.99
C ILE A 76 -5.73 -9.31 4.78
N GLU A 77 -5.23 -10.51 5.06
CA GLU A 77 -3.79 -10.80 5.06
C GLU A 77 -3.35 -11.54 3.79
N GLY A 78 -2.19 -11.17 3.24
CA GLY A 78 -1.54 -11.90 2.15
C GLY A 78 -2.45 -12.09 0.94
N HIS A 79 -2.68 -13.35 0.54
CA HIS A 79 -3.51 -13.68 -0.63
C HIS A 79 -4.93 -13.08 -0.56
N LYS A 80 -5.49 -12.87 0.64
CA LYS A 80 -6.82 -12.27 0.78
C LYS A 80 -6.83 -10.83 0.29
N LEU A 81 -5.74 -10.08 0.50
CA LEU A 81 -5.62 -8.71 -0.02
C LEU A 81 -5.57 -8.73 -1.54
N ASP A 82 -4.80 -9.65 -2.12
CA ASP A 82 -4.71 -9.81 -3.57
C ASP A 82 -6.07 -10.16 -4.20
N GLU A 83 -6.83 -11.07 -3.60
CA GLU A 83 -8.20 -11.40 -4.03
C GLU A 83 -9.15 -10.18 -4.00
N ARG A 84 -9.04 -9.35 -2.95
CA ARG A 84 -9.81 -8.10 -2.83
C ARG A 84 -9.45 -7.11 -3.93
N VAL A 85 -8.16 -6.98 -4.27
CA VAL A 85 -7.69 -6.15 -5.38
C VAL A 85 -8.23 -6.68 -6.71
N VAL A 86 -8.13 -7.98 -6.98
CA VAL A 86 -8.65 -8.61 -8.21
C VAL A 86 -10.14 -8.33 -8.36
N LYS A 87 -10.93 -8.56 -7.30
CA LYS A 87 -12.37 -8.26 -7.30
C LYS A 87 -12.62 -6.79 -7.60
N LYS A 88 -11.88 -5.88 -6.97
CA LYS A 88 -12.04 -4.44 -7.18
C LYS A 88 -11.71 -4.03 -8.62
N LEU A 89 -10.66 -4.58 -9.21
CA LEU A 89 -10.28 -4.31 -10.60
C LEU A 89 -11.33 -4.83 -11.59
N ALA A 90 -11.92 -5.99 -11.34
CA ALA A 90 -13.03 -6.51 -12.14
C ALA A 90 -14.26 -5.59 -12.08
N GLU A 91 -14.64 -5.12 -10.89
CA GLU A 91 -15.74 -4.16 -10.71
C GLU A 91 -15.48 -2.84 -11.45
N VAL A 92 -14.27 -2.29 -11.35
CA VAL A 92 -13.86 -1.06 -12.04
C VAL A 92 -13.90 -1.25 -13.56
N THR A 93 -13.42 -2.39 -14.05
CA THR A 93 -13.40 -2.71 -15.49
C THR A 93 -14.82 -2.81 -16.04
N GLU A 94 -15.72 -3.51 -15.35
CA GLU A 94 -17.12 -3.60 -15.77
C GLU A 94 -17.82 -2.23 -15.71
N LYS A 95 -17.57 -1.43 -14.66
CA LYS A 95 -18.11 -0.07 -14.54
C LYS A 95 -17.67 0.85 -15.69
N HIS A 96 -16.45 0.66 -16.20
CA HIS A 96 -15.87 1.51 -17.24
C HIS A 96 -15.80 0.85 -18.62
N LYS A 97 -16.49 -0.28 -18.80
CA LYS A 97 -16.43 -1.11 -20.01
C LYS A 97 -16.74 -0.34 -21.28
N GLU A 98 -17.73 0.57 -21.25
CA GLU A 98 -18.06 1.42 -22.40
C GLU A 98 -16.98 2.46 -22.69
N ARG A 99 -16.38 3.04 -21.66
CA ARG A 99 -15.30 4.03 -21.81
C ARG A 99 -14.01 3.40 -22.31
N LEU A 100 -13.71 2.16 -21.89
CA LEU A 100 -12.57 1.37 -22.35
C LEU A 100 -12.74 0.83 -23.78
N ARG A 101 -13.97 0.55 -24.22
CA ARG A 101 -14.25 0.14 -25.61
C ARG A 101 -14.06 1.30 -26.61
N ASN A 102 -14.09 2.54 -26.14
CA ASN A 102 -14.04 3.76 -26.95
C ASN A 102 -12.72 4.54 -26.81
N ALA A 103 -11.73 4.00 -26.08
CA ALA A 103 -10.40 4.58 -25.89
C ALA A 103 -9.37 3.82 -26.71
#